data_AF-A0A967GQ44-F1
#
_entry.id   AF-A0A967GQ44-F1
#
_cell.length_a   1.000
_cell.length_b   1.000
_cell.length_c   1.000
_cell.angle_alpha   90.00
_cell.angle_beta   90.00
_cell.angle_gamma   90.00
#
_symmetry.space_group_name_H-M   'P 1'
#
loop_
_entity.id
_entity.type
_entity.pdbx_description
1 polymer ?
#
loop_
_entity_poly.entity_id
_entity_poly.type
_entity_poly.pdbx_seq_one_letter_code
_entity_poly.pdbx_strand_id
1 'polypeptide(L)'
;MFGGKPGPRKEIVFEVDGSVRLPTIRRGNWKLMGEMLFNIKKDPYEKKDVAKENPKVVKRLASRLARVSSERPPLGDKPLLMDPPLPYIYGIGENKEIPEWLVKHVEAVRSRQPKEWAPGETPWPQAPIGANANRQPGTR
;
A
#
# COMPACT_ATOMS: atom_id res chain seq x y z
N MET A 1 16.94 -7.52 11.49
CA MET A 1 16.29 -6.31 10.94
C MET A 1 17.33 -5.48 10.23
N PHE A 2 16.97 -4.92 9.08
CA PHE A 2 17.79 -4.02 8.28
C PHE A 2 18.21 -2.76 9.07
N GLY A 3 19.47 -2.68 9.45
CA GLY A 3 20.04 -1.57 10.24
C GLY A 3 19.86 -1.68 11.77
N GLY A 4 19.30 -2.78 12.29
CA GLY A 4 19.25 -3.07 13.74
C GLY A 4 18.30 -2.21 14.59
N LYS A 5 17.72 -1.13 14.05
CA LYS A 5 16.78 -0.25 14.76
C LYS A 5 15.33 -0.50 14.29
N PRO A 6 14.34 -0.52 15.19
CA PRO A 6 12.94 -0.54 14.80
C PRO A 6 12.58 0.71 13.97
N GLY A 7 11.80 0.53 12.90
CA GLY A 7 11.29 1.65 12.12
C GLY A 7 10.29 2.49 12.94
N PRO A 8 10.16 3.80 12.66
CA PRO A 8 9.24 4.68 13.39
C PRO A 8 7.77 4.39 13.07
N ARG A 9 7.49 3.75 11.93
CA ARG A 9 6.13 3.46 11.46
C ARG A 9 5.51 2.32 12.27
N LYS A 10 4.30 2.58 12.78
CA LYS A 10 3.50 1.62 13.56
C LYS A 10 2.44 0.91 12.70
N GLU A 11 2.44 1.16 11.40
CA GLU A 11 1.42 0.72 10.45
C GLU A 11 2.01 0.56 9.05
N ILE A 12 1.32 -0.22 8.24
CA ILE A 12 1.58 -0.41 6.81
C ILE A 12 0.31 0.03 6.08
N VAL A 13 0.43 1.04 5.23
CA VAL A 13 -0.64 1.46 4.32
C VAL A 13 -0.33 0.84 2.97
N PHE A 14 -1.26 0.05 2.46
CA PHE A 14 -1.12 -0.56 1.14
C PHE A 14 -1.74 0.36 0.09
N GLU A 15 -2.92 0.91 0.38
CA GLU A 15 -3.73 1.69 -0.53
C GLU A 15 -4.55 2.72 0.23
N VAL A 16 -4.86 3.85 -0.41
CA VAL A 16 -5.77 4.89 0.07
C VAL A 16 -6.84 5.18 -0.99
N ASP A 17 -7.77 6.08 -0.67
CA ASP A 17 -8.86 6.45 -1.57
C ASP A 17 -8.37 6.99 -2.93
N GLY A 18 -9.13 6.75 -4.00
CA GLY A 18 -8.75 7.07 -5.37
C GLY A 18 -7.68 6.15 -5.99
N SER A 19 -7.32 5.05 -5.32
CA SER A 19 -6.54 3.97 -5.93
C SER A 19 -7.44 3.00 -6.72
N VAL A 20 -6.84 2.22 -7.61
CA VAL A 20 -7.50 1.10 -8.32
C VAL A 20 -7.75 -0.11 -7.43
N ARG A 21 -7.25 -0.11 -6.19
CA ARG A 21 -7.44 -1.15 -5.18
C ARG A 21 -8.14 -0.58 -3.95
N LEU A 22 -8.72 -1.47 -3.15
CA LEU A 22 -9.44 -1.08 -1.94
C LEU A 22 -8.50 -0.41 -0.92
N PRO A 23 -8.89 0.72 -0.29
CA PRO A 23 -8.13 1.33 0.79
C PRO A 23 -7.82 0.30 1.88
N THR A 24 -6.54 0.14 2.19
CA THR A 24 -6.08 -0.98 3.02
C THR A 24 -4.96 -0.55 3.96
N ILE A 25 -5.12 -0.83 5.24
CA ILE A 25 -4.13 -0.53 6.29
C ILE A 25 -3.99 -1.71 7.25
N ARG A 26 -2.75 -2.04 7.61
CA ARG A 26 -2.43 -2.93 8.73
C ARG A 26 -1.81 -2.13 9.86
N ARG A 27 -2.34 -2.27 11.07
CA ARG A 27 -1.79 -1.67 12.28
C ARG A 27 -1.95 -2.61 13.48
N GLY A 28 -0.81 -3.01 14.05
CA GLY A 28 -0.77 -4.07 15.06
C GLY A 28 -1.33 -5.38 14.50
N ASN A 29 -2.27 -5.98 15.23
CA ASN A 29 -2.90 -7.26 14.85
C ASN A 29 -3.98 -7.12 13.77
N TRP A 30 -4.38 -5.91 13.40
CA TRP A 30 -5.56 -5.67 12.59
C TRP A 30 -5.17 -5.24 11.17
N LYS A 31 -5.87 -5.78 10.19
CA LYS A 31 -5.86 -5.30 8.80
C LYS A 31 -7.27 -4.94 8.39
N LEU A 32 -7.48 -3.69 8.00
CA LEU A 32 -8.70 -3.20 7.37
C LEU A 32 -8.46 -3.19 5.86
N MET A 33 -9.36 -3.80 5.09
CA MET A 33 -9.34 -3.85 3.63
C MET A 33 -10.72 -3.50 3.09
N GLY A 34 -10.87 -2.28 2.57
CA GLY A 34 -12.19 -1.73 2.28
C GLY A 34 -13.03 -1.67 3.56
N GLU A 35 -14.13 -2.42 3.58
CA GLU A 35 -15.04 -2.51 4.72
C GLU A 35 -14.78 -3.75 5.62
N MET A 36 -13.93 -4.68 5.16
CA MET A 36 -13.62 -5.92 5.88
C MET A 36 -12.49 -5.72 6.89
N LEU A 37 -12.58 -6.40 8.03
CA LEU A 37 -11.56 -6.34 9.08
C LEU A 37 -11.09 -7.74 9.45
N PHE A 38 -9.77 -7.94 9.46
CA PHE A 38 -9.14 -9.20 9.82
C PHE A 38 -8.20 -9.03 11.00
N ASN A 39 -8.19 -10.02 11.91
CA ASN A 39 -7.18 -10.13 12.96
C ASN A 39 -6.01 -10.99 12.47
N ILE A 40 -5.05 -10.38 11.78
CA ILE A 40 -3.90 -11.05 11.15
C ILE A 40 -3.05 -11.86 12.14
N LYS A 41 -3.07 -11.55 13.44
CA LYS A 41 -2.38 -12.38 14.46
C LYS A 41 -3.03 -13.75 14.62
N LYS A 42 -4.36 -13.85 14.49
CA LYS A 42 -5.14 -15.08 14.66
C LYS A 42 -5.58 -15.70 13.32
N ASP A 43 -5.72 -14.87 12.30
CA ASP A 43 -6.18 -15.21 10.96
C ASP A 43 -5.24 -14.57 9.92
N PRO A 44 -4.02 -15.11 9.77
CA PRO A 44 -3.00 -14.55 8.88
C PRO A 44 -3.37 -14.64 7.39
N TYR A 45 -4.37 -15.47 7.05
CA TYR A 45 -4.84 -15.72 5.68
C TYR A 45 -6.18 -15.04 5.38
N GLU A 46 -6.66 -14.15 6.24
CA GLU A 46 -7.83 -13.29 5.99
C GLU A 46 -9.11 -14.07 5.64
N LYS A 47 -9.33 -15.20 6.32
CA LYS A 47 -10.47 -16.09 6.06
C LYS A 47 -11.76 -15.63 6.71
N LYS A 48 -11.68 -14.85 7.80
CA LYS A 48 -12.84 -14.43 8.58
C LYS A 48 -12.89 -12.91 8.73
N ASP A 49 -13.81 -12.29 8.01
CA ASP A 49 -14.19 -10.91 8.26
C ASP A 49 -14.87 -10.80 9.64
N VAL A 50 -14.34 -9.91 10.49
CA VAL A 50 -14.82 -9.63 11.84
C VAL A 50 -15.16 -8.14 12.03
N ALA A 51 -15.47 -7.42 10.95
CA ALA A 51 -15.78 -6.00 10.96
C ALA A 51 -17.02 -5.67 11.83
N LYS A 52 -18.09 -6.46 11.71
CA LYS A 52 -19.36 -6.26 12.43
C LYS A 52 -19.19 -6.37 13.94
N GLU A 53 -18.32 -7.27 14.39
CA GLU A 53 -18.01 -7.51 15.80
C GLU A 53 -17.04 -6.46 16.37
N ASN A 54 -16.33 -5.71 15.52
CA ASN A 54 -15.27 -4.77 15.93
C ASN A 54 -15.43 -3.36 15.33
N PRO A 55 -16.61 -2.71 15.43
CA PRO A 55 -16.88 -1.43 14.73
C PRO A 55 -15.96 -0.30 15.19
N LYS A 56 -15.50 -0.31 16.44
CA LYS A 56 -14.53 0.68 16.97
C LYS A 56 -13.17 0.58 16.28
N VAL A 57 -12.73 -0.64 15.94
CA VAL A 57 -11.45 -0.86 15.25
C VAL A 57 -11.56 -0.40 13.80
N VAL A 58 -12.66 -0.75 13.12
CA VAL A 58 -12.98 -0.30 11.76
C VAL A 58 -12.92 1.22 11.69
N LYS A 59 -13.69 1.92 12.54
CA LYS A 59 -13.74 3.38 12.57
C LYS A 59 -12.35 4.00 12.75
N ARG A 60 -11.56 3.50 13.71
CA ARG A 60 -10.20 4.01 13.97
C ARG A 60 -9.27 3.86 12.76
N LEU A 61 -9.28 2.70 12.11
CA LEU A 61 -8.41 2.42 10.97
C LEU A 61 -8.86 3.18 9.72
N ALA A 62 -10.17 3.28 9.48
CA ALA A 62 -10.74 4.09 8.41
C ALA A 62 -10.38 5.58 8.57
N SER A 63 -10.52 6.15 9.78
CA SER A 63 -10.08 7.52 10.05
C SER A 63 -8.58 7.72 9.83
N ARG A 64 -7.74 6.71 10.13
CA ARG A 64 -6.31 6.80 9.83
C ARG A 64 -6.06 6.80 8.33
N LEU A 65 -6.72 5.93 7.56
CA LEU A 65 -6.63 5.91 6.09
C LEU A 65 -7.05 7.26 5.49
N ALA A 66 -8.15 7.85 5.96
CA ALA A 66 -8.60 9.16 5.51
C ALA A 66 -7.53 10.24 5.75
N ARG A 67 -6.90 10.24 6.92
CA ARG A 67 -5.80 11.17 7.23
C ARG A 67 -4.61 10.96 6.30
N VAL A 68 -4.16 9.71 6.09
CA VAL A 68 -3.05 9.43 5.16
C VAL A 68 -3.43 9.83 3.72
N SER A 69 -4.68 9.64 3.31
CA SER A 69 -5.16 10.09 1.99
C SER A 69 -5.01 11.61 1.82
N SER A 70 -5.35 12.38 2.87
CA SER A 70 -5.22 13.85 2.86
C SER A 70 -3.78 14.37 2.95
N GLU A 71 -2.83 13.53 3.36
CA GLU A 71 -1.40 13.86 3.37
C GLU A 71 -0.79 13.82 1.95
N ARG A 72 -1.52 13.28 0.95
CA ARG A 72 -1.05 13.24 -0.44
C ARG A 72 -1.16 14.64 -1.07
N PRO A 73 -0.08 15.13 -1.73
CA PRO A 73 -0.22 16.32 -2.55
C PRO A 73 -1.21 16.04 -3.71
N PRO A 74 -1.89 17.07 -4.22
CA PRO A 74 -2.66 16.94 -5.45
C PRO A 74 -1.76 16.42 -6.57
N LEU A 75 -2.35 15.73 -7.56
CA LEU A 75 -1.57 15.16 -8.67
C LEU A 75 -0.72 16.23 -9.37
N GLY A 76 -1.23 17.45 -9.49
CA GLY A 76 -0.56 18.53 -10.20
C GLY A 76 -0.43 18.25 -11.69
N ASP A 77 0.33 19.09 -12.38
CA ASP A 77 0.72 18.84 -13.77
C ASP A 77 1.90 17.84 -13.78
N LYS A 78 1.68 16.67 -14.39
CA LYS A 78 2.66 15.58 -14.45
C LYS A 78 3.00 15.27 -15.91
N PRO A 79 3.80 16.11 -16.58
CA PRO A 79 4.25 15.82 -17.94
C PRO A 79 5.16 14.58 -17.99
N LEU A 80 5.68 14.13 -16.85
CA LEU A 80 6.50 12.93 -16.69
C LEU A 80 5.77 11.90 -15.82
N LEU A 81 5.88 10.62 -16.21
CA LEU A 81 5.11 9.50 -15.65
C LEU A 81 5.34 9.31 -14.13
N MET A 82 6.50 9.69 -13.58
CA MET A 82 6.83 9.71 -12.15
C MET A 82 8.02 10.65 -11.88
N ASP A 83 8.00 11.41 -10.77
CA ASP A 83 9.15 12.21 -10.32
C ASP A 83 9.34 12.12 -8.78
N PRO A 84 10.46 11.52 -8.28
CA PRO A 84 11.39 10.67 -9.02
C PRO A 84 10.75 9.32 -9.36
N PRO A 85 11.14 8.67 -10.46
CA PRO A 85 10.74 7.29 -10.72
C PRO A 85 11.31 6.35 -9.65
N LEU A 86 10.48 5.43 -9.15
CA LEU A 86 10.88 4.33 -8.26
C LEU A 86 11.55 4.77 -6.93
N PRO A 87 10.85 5.53 -6.06
CA PRO A 87 11.39 5.92 -4.76
C PRO A 87 11.75 4.69 -3.91
N TYR A 88 12.78 4.79 -3.07
CA TYR A 88 13.15 3.73 -2.14
C TYR A 88 12.21 3.69 -0.93
N ILE A 89 11.67 4.85 -0.54
CA ILE A 89 10.68 4.99 0.54
C ILE A 89 9.46 5.76 0.00
N TYR A 90 8.27 5.19 0.18
CA TYR A 90 7.00 5.86 -0.13
C TYR A 90 6.61 6.87 0.95
N GLY A 91 7.33 7.99 0.96
CA GLY A 91 7.12 9.18 1.80
C GLY A 91 8.08 10.30 1.39
N ILE A 92 7.57 11.46 0.97
CA ILE A 92 8.37 12.55 0.37
C ILE A 92 9.51 12.98 1.29
N GLY A 93 9.23 13.18 2.59
CA GLY A 93 10.24 13.59 3.56
C GLY A 93 11.23 12.47 3.89
N GLU A 94 10.75 11.25 4.13
CA GLU A 94 11.59 10.10 4.48
C GLU A 94 12.52 9.69 3.32
N ASN A 95 12.10 9.90 2.08
CA ASN A 95 12.90 9.58 0.89
C ASN A 95 14.03 10.60 0.62
N LYS A 96 14.17 11.68 1.42
CA LYS A 96 15.29 12.61 1.32
C LYS A 96 16.58 12.06 1.92
N GLU A 97 16.47 11.27 2.98
CA GLU A 97 17.60 10.71 3.72
C GLU A 97 17.48 9.18 3.76
N ILE A 98 17.86 8.56 2.65
CA ILE A 98 17.67 7.13 2.43
C ILE A 98 18.81 6.36 3.08
N PRO A 99 18.53 5.35 3.94
CA PRO A 99 19.59 4.52 4.51
C PRO A 99 20.35 3.75 3.42
N GLU A 100 21.69 3.73 3.50
CA GLU A 100 22.54 3.08 2.50
C GLU A 100 22.23 1.58 2.34
N TRP A 101 21.90 0.90 3.44
CA TRP A 101 21.53 -0.52 3.38
C TRP A 101 20.28 -0.74 2.52
N LEU A 102 19.33 0.20 2.53
CA LEU A 102 18.07 0.08 1.79
C LEU A 102 18.34 0.23 0.30
N VAL A 103 19.16 1.21 -0.06
CA VAL A 103 19.62 1.40 -1.44
C VAL A 103 20.30 0.13 -1.94
N LYS A 104 21.31 -0.37 -1.22
CA LYS A 104 22.03 -1.60 -1.58
C LYS A 104 21.09 -2.80 -1.74
N HIS A 105 20.14 -2.96 -0.82
CA HIS A 105 19.18 -4.07 -0.87
C HIS A 105 18.24 -3.98 -2.07
N VAL A 106 17.64 -2.81 -2.31
CA VAL A 106 16.69 -2.58 -3.41
C VAL A 106 17.39 -2.71 -4.76
N GLU A 107 18.60 -2.16 -4.92
CA GLU A 107 19.37 -2.27 -6.17
C GLU A 107 19.80 -3.72 -6.45
N ALA A 108 20.15 -4.49 -5.42
CA ALA A 108 20.44 -5.92 -5.58
C ALA A 108 19.21 -6.72 -6.06
N VAL A 109 17.99 -6.30 -5.67
CA VAL A 109 16.74 -6.91 -6.16
C VAL A 109 16.45 -6.45 -7.59
N ARG A 110 16.49 -5.15 -7.86
CA ARG A 110 16.22 -4.55 -9.18
C ARG A 110 17.16 -5.08 -10.26
N SER A 111 18.43 -5.31 -9.94
CA SER A 111 19.41 -5.85 -10.90
C SER A 111 19.06 -7.25 -11.42
N ARG A 112 18.19 -7.99 -10.71
CA ARG A 112 17.72 -9.32 -11.10
C ARG A 112 16.34 -9.33 -11.75
N GLN A 113 15.67 -8.17 -11.82
CA GLN A 113 14.33 -8.09 -12.42
C GLN A 113 14.43 -8.10 -13.96
N PRO A 114 13.45 -8.71 -14.65
CA PRO A 114 13.33 -8.57 -16.10
C PRO A 114 13.29 -7.09 -16.49
N LYS A 115 14.03 -6.72 -17.54
CA LYS A 115 14.03 -5.36 -18.08
C LYS A 115 13.06 -5.19 -19.25
N GLU A 116 12.56 -6.31 -19.77
CA GLU A 116 11.68 -6.39 -20.92
C GLU A 116 10.58 -7.41 -20.63
N TRP A 117 9.40 -7.17 -21.22
CA TRP A 117 8.22 -8.02 -21.09
C TRP A 117 7.64 -8.28 -22.48
N ALA A 118 7.05 -9.45 -22.69
CA ALA A 118 6.37 -9.76 -23.94
C ALA A 118 5.15 -8.82 -24.13
N PRO A 119 4.68 -8.60 -25.37
CA PRO A 119 3.46 -7.85 -25.62
C PRO A 119 2.28 -8.41 -24.81
N GLY A 120 1.62 -7.56 -24.02
CA GLY A 120 0.50 -7.94 -23.15
C GLY A 120 0.90 -8.41 -21.75
N GLU A 121 2.19 -8.59 -21.46
CA GLU A 121 2.68 -8.88 -20.12
C GLU A 121 3.09 -7.60 -19.38
N THR A 122 2.90 -7.60 -18.06
CA THR A 122 3.35 -6.49 -17.20
C THR A 122 3.98 -7.03 -15.92
N PRO A 123 4.89 -6.28 -15.28
CA PRO A 123 5.45 -6.67 -13.98
C PRO A 123 4.45 -6.54 -12.83
N TRP A 124 3.25 -6.00 -13.07
CA TRP A 124 2.31 -5.66 -12.03
C TRP A 124 1.43 -6.85 -11.63
N PRO A 125 1.24 -7.08 -10.32
CA PRO A 125 0.29 -8.09 -9.86
C PRO A 125 -1.12 -7.74 -10.32
N GLN A 126 -1.82 -8.73 -10.89
CA GLN A 126 -3.20 -8.59 -11.33
C GLN A 126 -4.12 -8.21 -10.17
N ALA A 127 -5.26 -7.58 -10.48
CA ALA A 127 -6.26 -7.24 -9.47
C ALA A 127 -6.78 -8.53 -8.78
N PRO A 128 -7.05 -8.50 -7.46
CA PRO A 128 -7.63 -9.64 -6.76
C PRO A 128 -8.97 -10.06 -7.38
N ILE A 129 -9.13 -11.35 -7.66
CA ILE A 129 -10.38 -11.92 -8.18
C ILE A 129 -11.44 -11.88 -7.08
N GLY A 130 -12.64 -11.35 -7.40
CA GLY A 130 -13.80 -11.34 -6.48
C GLY A 130 -13.97 -10.08 -5.62
N ALA A 131 -13.04 -9.13 -5.67
CA ALA A 131 -13.24 -7.80 -5.10
C ALA A 131 -13.52 -6.81 -6.23
N ASN A 132 -14.74 -6.23 -6.28
CA ASN A 132 -15.03 -5.12 -7.18
C ASN A 132 -14.24 -3.88 -6.72
N ALA A 133 -13.00 -3.77 -7.18
CA ALA A 133 -12.16 -2.61 -6.94
C ALA A 133 -12.55 -1.42 -7.84
N ASN A 134 -13.30 -1.69 -8.93
CA ASN A 134 -13.92 -0.65 -9.75
C ASN A 134 -15.13 -0.06 -9.02
N ARG A 135 -14.90 1.06 -8.32
CA ARG A 135 -15.95 2.05 -8.02
C ARG A 135 -15.82 3.27 -8.94
N GLN A 136 -15.41 3.09 -10.20
CA GLN A 136 -15.51 4.17 -11.18
C GLN A 136 -16.99 4.38 -11.52
N PRO A 137 -17.55 5.60 -11.34
CA PRO A 137 -18.90 5.88 -11.81
C PRO A 137 -18.89 5.86 -13.34
N GLY A 138 -19.62 4.92 -13.96
CA GLY A 138 -19.91 4.97 -15.40
C GLY A 138 -19.62 3.73 -16.25
N THR A 139 -19.25 2.58 -15.68
CA THR A 139 -19.15 1.33 -16.46
C THR A 139 -20.15 0.29 -15.96
N ARG A 140 -21.28 0.19 -16.68
CA ARG A 140 -22.14 -0.98 -16.78
C ARG A 140 -22.09 -1.47 -18.22
#